data_AF-A0A1B1Q223-F1
#
_entry.id   AF-A0A1B1Q223-F1
#
_cell.length_a   1.000
_cell.length_b   1.000
_cell.length_c   1.000
_cell.angle_alpha   90.00
_cell.angle_beta   90.00
_cell.angle_gamma   90.00
#
_symmetry.space_group_name_H-M   'P 1'
#
loop_
_entity.id
_entity.type
_entity.pdbx_description
1 polymer ?
#
loop_
_entity_poly.entity_id
_entity_poly.type
_entity_poly.pdbx_seq_one_letter_code
_entity_poly.pdbx_strand_id
1 'polypeptide(L)'
;MNGKFLKRSKCFFDKHYEIAQRHGAHKAAMPFFCKHQNRTTSMGKSYEIRTDYFREKIMAAVLVGYRTVKEPVAITAHPDLMARIRKEFSDKSVAPKKIGDEEYFFGLPVIEDPSGDKEHISVS
;
A
#
# COMPACT_ATOMS: atom_id res chain seq x y z
N MET A 1 18.81 24.68 30.27
CA MET A 1 17.49 25.34 30.21
C MET A 1 17.13 25.57 28.75
N ASN A 2 15.82 25.54 28.42
CA ASN A 2 15.17 25.51 27.10
C ASN A 2 15.10 24.08 26.50
N GLY A 3 14.02 23.30 26.56
CA GLY A 3 12.61 23.60 26.78
C GLY A 3 11.90 23.87 25.46
N LYS A 4 11.22 22.86 24.87
CA LYS A 4 9.83 22.94 24.36
C LYS A 4 9.40 21.70 23.53
N PHE A 5 8.23 21.19 23.93
CA PHE A 5 7.16 20.55 23.15
C PHE A 5 7.28 19.08 22.70
N LEU A 6 6.81 18.20 23.59
CA LEU A 6 6.04 17.00 23.26
C LEU A 6 4.89 17.34 22.29
N LYS A 7 4.78 16.61 21.19
CA LYS A 7 3.48 16.31 20.55
C LYS A 7 3.28 14.80 20.57
N ARG A 8 2.51 14.35 21.57
CA ARG A 8 1.84 13.05 21.59
C ARG A 8 0.77 13.06 20.50
N SER A 9 0.96 12.27 19.46
CA SER A 9 -0.13 11.90 18.54
C SER A 9 -0.75 10.62 19.05
N LYS A 10 -1.78 10.77 19.90
CA LYS A 10 -2.73 9.69 20.19
C LYS A 10 -3.53 9.42 18.91
N CYS A 11 -3.41 8.23 18.35
CA CYS A 11 -4.51 7.61 17.61
C CYS A 11 -5.00 6.44 18.45
N PHE A 12 -5.92 6.80 19.35
CA PHE A 12 -6.69 5.91 20.20
C PHE A 12 -7.80 5.35 19.31
N PHE A 13 -7.66 4.11 18.85
CA PHE A 13 -8.71 3.41 18.12
C PHE A 13 -9.64 2.80 19.17
N ASP A 14 -10.72 3.50 19.48
CA ASP A 14 -11.83 2.92 20.25
C ASP A 14 -13.14 3.17 19.53
N LYS A 15 -13.81 2.04 19.27
CA LYS A 15 -15.25 1.78 19.21
C LYS A 15 -16.18 2.99 19.04
N HIS A 16 -17.03 2.95 18.02
CA HIS A 16 -18.50 2.86 18.16
C HIS A 16 -19.14 3.04 16.78
N TYR A 17 -19.41 1.92 16.10
CA TYR A 17 -20.33 1.86 14.98
C TYR A 17 -21.71 1.62 15.57
N GLU A 18 -22.52 2.67 15.75
CA GLU A 18 -23.98 2.52 15.82
C GLU A 18 -24.73 3.86 15.74
N ILE A 19 -25.83 3.82 14.98
CA ILE A 19 -27.02 4.70 15.01
C ILE A 19 -26.93 6.03 14.22
N ALA A 20 -27.41 5.99 12.97
CA ALA A 20 -28.12 7.11 12.34
C ALA A 20 -28.94 6.66 11.12
N GLN A 21 -29.92 5.77 11.31
CA GLN A 21 -31.09 5.70 10.43
C GLN A 21 -32.27 6.26 11.21
N ARG A 22 -32.61 7.53 10.98
CA ARG A 22 -33.97 8.12 11.13
C ARG A 22 -33.91 9.61 10.83
N HIS A 23 -34.93 10.08 10.11
CA HIS A 23 -35.24 11.45 9.69
C HIS A 23 -34.64 11.88 8.35
N GLY A 24 -35.49 11.84 7.32
CA GLY A 24 -35.26 12.49 6.05
C GLY A 24 -35.39 14.01 6.18
N ALA A 25 -34.46 14.72 5.56
CA ALA A 25 -34.63 16.10 5.12
C ALA A 25 -33.58 16.41 4.04
N HIS A 26 -34.09 16.73 2.84
CA HIS A 26 -33.59 17.71 1.87
C HIS A 26 -32.08 17.83 1.59
N LYS A 27 -31.74 17.43 0.36
CA LYS A 27 -30.75 18.03 -0.55
C LYS A 27 -29.88 19.13 0.07
N ALA A 28 -28.77 18.72 0.68
CA ALA A 28 -27.56 19.54 0.74
C ALA A 28 -26.58 18.94 -0.26
N ALA A 29 -26.23 19.73 -1.28
CA ALA A 29 -25.16 19.40 -2.20
C ALA A 29 -23.89 19.14 -1.38
N MET A 30 -23.47 17.87 -1.32
CA MET A 30 -22.19 17.50 -0.73
C MET A 30 -21.11 18.26 -1.50
N PRO A 31 -20.34 19.16 -0.87
CA PRO A 31 -19.18 19.75 -1.53
C PRO A 31 -18.27 18.59 -1.92
N PHE A 32 -17.96 18.53 -3.22
CA PHE A 32 -16.93 17.68 -3.82
C PHE A 32 -15.68 17.79 -2.94
N PHE A 33 -15.50 16.82 -2.04
CA PHE A 33 -14.31 16.74 -1.21
C PHE A 33 -13.23 16.17 -2.13
N CYS A 34 -12.57 17.08 -2.86
CA CYS A 34 -11.32 16.81 -3.52
C CYS A 34 -10.37 16.31 -2.44
N LYS A 35 -10.21 14.99 -2.35
CA LYS A 35 -9.10 14.37 -1.64
C LYS A 35 -7.85 14.78 -2.39
N HIS A 36 -7.30 15.94 -2.04
CA HIS A 36 -5.87 16.17 -2.11
C HIS A 36 -5.25 15.16 -1.15
N GLN A 37 -5.04 13.94 -1.66
CA GLN A 37 -4.18 12.97 -1.01
C GLN A 37 -2.81 13.62 -0.99
N ASN A 38 -2.47 14.12 0.21
CA ASN A 38 -1.15 14.62 0.52
C ASN A 38 -0.15 13.55 0.08
N ARG A 39 0.59 13.88 -0.97
CA ARG A 39 1.81 13.23 -1.40
C ARG A 39 2.79 13.34 -0.23
N THR A 40 2.65 12.46 0.76
CA THR A 40 3.74 12.14 1.67
C THR A 40 4.80 11.47 0.83
N THR A 41 5.86 12.22 0.53
CA THR A 41 7.07 11.74 -0.11
C THR A 41 7.80 10.80 0.86
N SER A 42 7.28 9.60 1.13
CA SER A 42 8.17 8.45 1.25
C SER A 42 8.68 8.21 -0.16
N MET A 43 9.99 8.40 -0.37
CA MET A 43 10.59 8.12 -1.68
C MET A 43 10.53 6.62 -1.89
N GLY A 44 9.41 6.14 -2.43
CA GLY A 44 9.21 4.74 -2.76
C GLY A 44 10.42 4.24 -3.53
N LYS A 45 10.94 3.09 -3.11
CA LYS A 45 12.12 2.50 -3.71
C LYS A 45 11.68 1.52 -4.78
N SER A 46 12.08 1.81 -6.01
CA SER A 46 11.86 0.96 -7.17
C SER A 46 13.09 0.08 -7.39
N TYR A 47 12.85 -1.18 -7.73
CA TYR A 47 13.87 -2.19 -7.96
C TYR A 47 13.61 -2.90 -9.29
N GLU A 48 14.65 -3.03 -10.11
CA GLU A 48 14.62 -3.75 -11.38
C GLU A 48 14.67 -5.27 -11.14
N ILE A 49 13.74 -6.00 -11.76
CA ILE A 49 13.56 -7.44 -11.65
C ILE A 49 13.85 -8.08 -13.01
N ARG A 50 15.15 -8.30 -13.28
CA ARG A 50 15.56 -9.10 -14.44
C ARG A 50 15.12 -10.57 -14.32
N THR A 51 15.09 -11.26 -15.45
CA THR A 51 14.54 -12.61 -15.61
C THR A 51 15.20 -13.69 -14.73
N ASP A 52 16.49 -13.58 -14.46
CA ASP A 52 17.24 -14.55 -13.66
C ASP A 52 16.96 -14.39 -12.17
N TYR A 53 16.83 -15.50 -11.44
CA TYR A 53 16.55 -15.52 -9.99
C TYR A 53 15.33 -14.64 -9.62
N PHE A 54 14.26 -14.77 -10.42
CA PHE A 54 13.08 -13.90 -10.34
C PHE A 54 12.48 -13.85 -8.94
N ARG A 55 12.25 -15.02 -8.33
CA ARG A 55 11.59 -15.12 -7.02
C ARG A 55 12.46 -14.50 -5.93
N GLU A 56 13.75 -14.80 -5.96
CA GLU A 56 14.74 -14.30 -5.03
C GLU A 56 14.83 -12.77 -5.11
N LYS A 57 14.83 -12.21 -6.32
CA LYS A 57 14.84 -10.75 -6.54
C LYS A 57 13.57 -10.08 -6.06
N ILE A 58 12.40 -10.68 -6.28
CA ILE A 58 11.13 -10.15 -5.76
C ILE A 58 11.17 -10.11 -4.23
N MET A 59 11.55 -11.21 -3.59
CA MET A 59 11.66 -11.25 -2.13
C MET A 59 12.70 -10.25 -1.61
N ALA A 60 13.86 -10.17 -2.26
CA ALA A 60 14.91 -9.22 -1.90
C ALA A 60 14.43 -7.76 -2.04
N ALA A 61 13.80 -7.40 -3.16
CA ALA A 61 13.28 -6.06 -3.40
C ALA A 61 12.27 -5.63 -2.32
N VAL A 62 11.33 -6.53 -1.98
CA VAL A 62 10.35 -6.26 -0.94
C VAL A 62 11.02 -6.12 0.43
N LEU A 63 11.87 -7.07 0.83
CA LEU A 63 12.57 -7.04 2.12
C LEU A 63 13.50 -5.84 2.28
N VAL A 64 14.22 -5.45 1.21
CA VAL A 64 15.05 -4.24 1.19
C VAL A 64 14.16 -3.00 1.23
N GLY A 65 13.02 -2.99 0.53
CA GLY A 65 11.99 -1.97 0.64
C GLY A 65 11.55 -1.73 2.08
N TYR A 66 11.16 -2.78 2.81
CA TYR A 66 10.82 -2.68 4.23
C TYR A 66 11.93 -2.12 5.12
N ARG A 67 13.19 -2.40 4.79
CA ARG A 67 14.34 -1.91 5.56
C ARG A 67 14.69 -0.46 5.26
N THR A 68 14.38 0.02 4.06
CA THR A 68 14.79 1.33 3.56
C THR A 68 13.68 2.38 3.64
N VAL A 69 12.43 1.95 3.54
CA VAL A 69 11.24 2.80 3.68
C VAL A 69 10.78 2.76 5.14
N LYS A 70 10.68 3.93 5.77
CA LYS A 70 10.40 4.06 7.21
C LYS A 70 9.03 3.49 7.60
N GLU A 71 8.03 3.70 6.75
CA GLU A 71 6.65 3.28 6.94
C GLU A 71 6.09 2.84 5.58
N PRO A 72 6.35 1.59 5.16
CA PRO A 72 5.85 1.11 3.87
C PRO A 72 4.34 0.93 3.95
N VAL A 73 3.65 1.42 2.93
CA VAL A 73 2.19 1.48 2.82
C VAL A 73 1.65 0.66 1.66
N ALA A 74 2.43 0.44 0.59
CA ALA A 74 1.99 -0.32 -0.57
C ALA A 74 3.14 -0.93 -1.37
N ILE A 75 2.81 -1.96 -2.15
CA ILE A 75 3.66 -2.49 -3.21
C ILE A 75 3.03 -2.12 -4.54
N THR A 76 3.76 -1.36 -5.36
CA THR A 76 3.31 -0.97 -6.70
C THR A 76 4.09 -1.72 -7.76
N ALA A 77 3.40 -2.32 -8.73
CA ALA A 77 4.02 -3.06 -9.82
C ALA A 77 3.15 -3.01 -11.08
N HIS A 78 3.76 -3.27 -12.23
CA HIS A 78 3.02 -3.40 -13.49
C HIS A 78 2.10 -4.65 -13.47
N PRO A 79 0.88 -4.60 -14.05
CA PRO A 79 -0.03 -5.75 -14.10
C PRO A 79 0.62 -7.04 -14.64
N ASP A 80 1.41 -6.94 -15.72
CA ASP A 80 2.14 -8.09 -16.30
C ASP A 80 3.12 -8.73 -15.30
N LEU A 81 3.80 -7.89 -14.50
CA LEU A 81 4.73 -8.36 -13.47
C LEU A 81 3.96 -9.05 -12.35
N MET A 82 2.85 -8.47 -11.89
CA MET A 82 1.99 -9.08 -10.88
C MET A 82 1.39 -10.41 -11.35
N ALA A 83 0.98 -10.52 -12.61
CA ALA A 83 0.52 -11.79 -13.19
C ALA A 83 1.62 -12.87 -13.13
N ARG A 84 2.87 -12.50 -13.43
CA ARG A 84 4.02 -13.40 -13.29
C ARG A 84 4.28 -13.77 -11.82
N ILE A 85 4.23 -12.82 -10.90
CA ILE A 85 4.38 -13.07 -9.46
C ILE A 85 3.31 -14.06 -8.98
N ARG A 86 2.03 -13.86 -9.34
CA ARG A 86 0.94 -14.77 -8.97
C ARG A 86 1.19 -16.20 -9.48
N LYS A 87 1.69 -16.34 -10.70
CA LYS A 87 2.03 -17.65 -11.28
C LYS A 87 3.19 -18.31 -10.53
N GLU A 88 4.29 -17.59 -10.37
CA GLU A 88 5.54 -18.09 -9.78
C GLU A 88 5.44 -18.37 -8.28
N PHE A 89 4.59 -17.65 -7.57
CA PHE A 89 4.42 -17.81 -6.13
C PHE A 89 3.17 -18.62 -5.75
N SER A 90 2.37 -19.09 -6.72
CA SER A 90 1.07 -19.75 -6.47
C SER A 90 1.09 -20.88 -5.43
N ASP A 91 2.15 -21.68 -5.40
CA ASP A 91 2.34 -22.82 -4.49
C ASP A 91 3.06 -22.44 -3.18
N LYS A 92 3.34 -21.16 -2.95
CA LYS A 92 4.16 -20.67 -1.83
C LYS A 92 3.33 -19.98 -0.76
N SER A 93 3.83 -20.05 0.48
CA SER A 93 3.24 -19.35 1.63
C SER A 93 3.25 -17.83 1.46
N VAL A 94 4.24 -17.30 0.75
CA VAL A 94 4.42 -15.86 0.49
C VAL A 94 3.69 -15.37 -0.76
N ALA A 95 2.81 -16.17 -1.38
CA ALA A 95 2.02 -15.74 -2.53
C ALA A 95 1.17 -14.51 -2.21
N PRO A 96 0.88 -13.63 -3.20
CA PRO A 96 -0.16 -12.63 -3.06
C PRO A 96 -1.48 -13.28 -2.63
N LYS A 97 -2.14 -12.69 -1.63
CA LYS A 97 -3.42 -13.17 -1.09
C LYS A 97 -4.48 -12.10 -1.24
N LYS A 98 -5.66 -12.49 -1.71
CA LYS A 98 -6.83 -11.61 -1.70
C LYS A 98 -7.49 -11.64 -0.33
N ILE A 99 -7.71 -10.45 0.24
CA ILE A 99 -8.39 -10.26 1.52
C ILE A 99 -9.44 -9.17 1.29
N GLY A 100 -10.72 -9.56 1.23
CA GLY A 100 -11.79 -8.66 0.79
C GLY A 100 -11.62 -8.29 -0.69
N ASP A 101 -11.70 -6.98 -0.97
CA ASP A 101 -11.58 -6.43 -2.33
C ASP A 101 -10.13 -6.09 -2.73
N GLU A 102 -9.18 -6.26 -1.82
CA GLU A 102 -7.78 -5.90 -2.00
C GLU A 102 -6.88 -7.14 -2.05
N GLU A 103 -5.80 -7.06 -2.84
CA GLU A 103 -4.74 -8.07 -2.85
C GLU A 103 -3.57 -7.58 -2.00
N TYR A 104 -3.06 -8.45 -1.15
CA TYR A 104 -1.94 -8.18 -0.27
C TYR A 104 -0.75 -9.04 -0.66
N PHE A 105 0.44 -8.45 -0.66
CA PHE A 105 1.71 -9.14 -0.88
C PHE A 105 2.69 -8.74 0.22
N PHE A 106 3.28 -9.72 0.89
CA PHE A 106 4.12 -9.51 2.08
C PHE A 106 3.47 -8.71 3.22
N GLY A 107 2.14 -8.56 3.22
CA GLY A 107 1.40 -7.78 4.22
C GLY A 107 1.16 -6.32 3.83
N LEU A 108 1.52 -5.92 2.61
CA LEU A 108 1.17 -4.62 2.03
C LEU A 108 0.13 -4.78 0.94
N PRO A 109 -0.79 -3.82 0.77
CA PRO A 109 -1.70 -3.80 -0.36
C PRO A 109 -0.91 -3.64 -1.66
N VAL A 110 -1.36 -4.35 -2.69
CA VAL A 110 -0.81 -4.29 -4.04
C VAL A 110 -1.56 -3.26 -4.86
N ILE A 111 -0.81 -2.36 -5.49
CA ILE A 111 -1.31 -1.38 -6.46
C ILE A 111 -0.76 -1.78 -7.83
N GLU A 112 -1.64 -2.12 -8.75
CA GLU A 112 -1.26 -2.36 -10.14
C GLU A 112 -1.25 -1.04 -10.91
N ASP A 113 -0.07 -0.64 -11.42
CA ASP A 113 0.08 0.56 -12.24
C ASP A 113 0.51 0.17 -13.67
N PRO A 114 -0.40 0.23 -14.66
CA PRO A 114 -0.09 -0.08 -16.06
C PRO A 114 0.81 0.96 -16.73
N SER A 115 1.01 2.13 -16.12
CA SER A 115 1.91 3.16 -16.65
C SER A 115 3.35 2.96 -16.18
N GLY A 116 3.57 2.06 -15.22
CA GLY A 116 4.89 1.74 -14.68
C GLY A 116 5.73 0.85 -15.60
N ASP A 117 7.02 0.72 -15.26
CA ASP A 117 7.91 -0.19 -15.97
C ASP A 117 7.57 -1.66 -15.65
N LYS A 118 7.49 -2.49 -16.70
CA LYS A 118 7.12 -3.91 -16.65
C LYS A 118 8.06 -4.76 -15.81
N GLU A 119 9.29 -4.31 -15.62
CA GLU A 119 10.32 -5.04 -14.89
C GLU A 119 10.59 -4.44 -13.51
N HIS A 120 9.80 -3.48 -13.06
CA HIS A 120 10.04 -2.80 -11.79
C HIS A 120 8.97 -3.09 -10.74
N ILE A 121 9.44 -3.31 -9.51
CA ILE A 121 8.60 -3.36 -8.31
C ILE A 121 9.00 -2.21 -7.38
N SER A 122 8.00 -1.48 -6.91
CA SER A 122 8.18 -0.36 -6.00
C SER A 122 7.57 -0.65 -4.64
N VAL A 123 8.29 -0.32 -3.58
CA VAL A 123 7.78 -0.31 -2.20
C VAL A 123 7.73 1.15 -1.75
N SER A 124 6.53 1.64 -1.45
CA SER A 124 6.26 3.02 -1.04
C SER A 124 5.79 3.12 0.39
#